data_AF-A0A960XPA4-F1
#
_entry.id   AF-A0A960XPA4-F1
#
_cell.length_a   1.000
_cell.length_b   1.000
_cell.length_c   1.000
_cell.angle_alpha   90.00
_cell.angle_beta   90.00
_cell.angle_gamma   90.00
#
_symmetry.space_group_name_H-M   'P 1'
#
loop_
_entity.id
_entity.type
_entity.pdbx_description
1 polymer ?
#
loop_
_entity_poly.entity_id
_entity_poly.type
_entity_poly.pdbx_seq_one_letter_code
_entity_poly.pdbx_strand_id
1 'polypeptide(L)'
;KRAERLFERGELGGPALMLMREPAFMTGGNRLAPGDRLLLFTDGITEMPCRADGGEDIGIDGLIDWLNEHPADVLADLVGGVTTAVLSLSKSMAFKDDVCLVGVEFEECGE
;
A
#
# COMPACT_ATOMS: atom_id res chain seq x y z
N LYS A 1 15.52 3.14 -3.22
CA LYS A 1 15.06 2.37 -2.04
C LYS A 1 14.24 1.20 -2.56
N ARG A 2 14.37 0.00 -2.01
CA ARG A 2 13.58 -1.16 -2.45
C ARG A 2 12.27 -1.20 -1.65
N ALA A 3 11.16 -1.38 -2.34
CA ALA A 3 9.87 -1.62 -1.71
C ALA A 3 9.71 -3.10 -1.34
N GLU A 4 9.15 -3.33 -0.17
CA GLU A 4 8.81 -4.65 0.34
C GLU A 4 7.57 -4.56 1.24
N ARG A 5 6.90 -5.69 1.44
CA ARG A 5 5.82 -5.81 2.42
C ARG A 5 6.43 -5.98 3.80
N LEU A 6 5.87 -5.25 4.77
CA LEU A 6 6.40 -5.22 6.14
C LEU A 6 6.06 -6.48 6.94
N PHE A 7 4.92 -7.09 6.64
CA PHE A 7 4.40 -8.32 7.24
C PHE A 7 3.79 -9.18 6.15
N GLU A 8 3.83 -10.50 6.34
CA GLU A 8 3.17 -11.42 5.42
C GLU A 8 1.65 -11.40 5.57
N ARG A 9 0.96 -11.84 4.52
CA ARG A 9 -0.50 -11.86 4.51
C ARG A 9 -1.02 -12.74 5.65
N GLY A 10 -1.81 -12.12 6.53
CA GLY A 10 -2.41 -12.79 7.70
C GLY A 10 -1.48 -12.92 8.90
N GLU A 11 -0.21 -12.50 8.81
CA GLU A 11 0.74 -12.54 9.94
C GLU A 11 0.21 -11.74 11.14
N LEU A 12 -0.33 -10.55 10.88
CA LEU A 12 -1.02 -9.71 11.88
C LEU A 12 -2.53 -9.71 11.68
N GLY A 13 -3.07 -10.80 11.11
CA GLY A 13 -4.49 -10.92 10.81
C GLY A 13 -5.36 -10.84 12.06
N GLY A 14 -6.52 -10.23 11.90
CA GLY A 14 -7.57 -10.18 12.92
C GLY A 14 -8.94 -10.05 12.25
N PRO A 15 -10.03 -10.25 13.00
CA PRO A 15 -11.36 -9.99 12.45
C PRO A 15 -11.48 -8.51 12.08
N ALA A 16 -12.30 -8.19 11.08
CA ALA A 16 -12.71 -6.82 10.88
C ALA A 16 -13.34 -6.28 12.18
N LEU A 17 -13.13 -4.99 12.43
CA LEU A 17 -13.62 -4.33 13.64
C LEU A 17 -15.13 -4.54 13.79
N MET A 18 -15.60 -4.66 15.03
CA MET A 18 -17.02 -4.84 15.40
C MET A 18 -17.70 -6.15 14.96
N LEU A 19 -16.99 -7.12 14.37
CA LEU A 19 -17.57 -8.43 14.04
C LEU A 19 -17.62 -9.40 15.23
N MET A 20 -16.76 -9.21 16.22
CA MET A 20 -16.66 -10.08 17.39
C MET A 20 -16.84 -9.25 18.66
N ARG A 21 -17.46 -9.86 19.68
CA ARG A 21 -17.71 -9.21 20.98
C ARG A 21 -16.42 -8.97 21.76
N GLU A 22 -15.47 -9.90 21.65
CA GLU A 22 -14.18 -9.90 22.34
C GLU A 22 -13.07 -10.25 21.33
N PRO A 23 -12.75 -9.33 20.39
CA PRO A 23 -11.71 -9.59 19.41
C PRO A 23 -10.34 -9.55 20.06
N ALA A 24 -9.44 -10.42 19.62
CA ALA A 24 -8.01 -10.32 19.87
C ALA A 24 -7.33 -9.78 18.62
N PHE A 25 -6.49 -8.74 18.79
CA PHE A 25 -5.67 -8.17 17.72
C PHE A 25 -4.20 -8.44 18.00
N MET A 26 -3.47 -8.82 16.96
CA MET A 26 -2.03 -9.00 17.04
C MET A 26 -1.32 -7.67 16.79
N THR A 27 -0.17 -7.50 17.44
CA THR A 27 0.72 -6.36 17.22
C THR A 27 2.04 -6.87 16.66
N GLY A 28 2.52 -6.27 15.58
CA GLY A 28 3.86 -6.49 15.05
C GLY A 28 4.68 -5.20 15.13
N GLY A 29 6.00 -5.35 15.01
CA GLY A 29 6.92 -4.22 14.99
C GLY A 29 8.09 -4.50 14.06
N ASN A 30 8.57 -3.45 13.43
CA ASN A 30 9.80 -3.47 12.64
C ASN A 30 10.62 -2.21 12.96
N ARG A 31 11.93 -2.27 12.73
CA ARG A 31 12.84 -1.15 12.98
C ARG A 31 12.98 -0.31 11.71
N LEU A 32 12.65 0.97 11.79
CA LEU A 32 12.88 1.93 10.72
C LEU A 32 14.22 2.64 10.91
N ALA A 33 14.93 2.88 9.81
CA ALA A 33 16.09 3.75 9.72
C ALA A 33 15.69 5.10 9.09
N PRO A 34 16.38 6.21 9.42
CA PRO A 34 16.14 7.48 8.77
C PRO A 34 16.15 7.38 7.24
N GLY A 35 15.14 7.97 6.61
CA GLY A 35 14.85 7.84 5.19
C GLY A 35 13.93 6.66 4.84
N ASP A 36 13.61 5.74 5.74
CA ASP A 36 12.62 4.71 5.42
C ASP A 36 11.24 5.31 5.19
N ARG A 37 10.50 4.70 4.28
CA ARG A 37 9.15 5.13 3.91
C ARG A 37 8.18 4.01 4.11
N LEU A 38 7.04 4.32 4.73
CA LEU A 38 5.90 3.43 4.87
C LEU A 38 4.76 3.92 4.00
N LEU A 39 4.13 2.97 3.32
CA LEU A 39 2.92 3.20 2.54
C LEU A 39 1.79 2.38 3.15
N LEU A 40 0.75 3.05 3.63
CA LEU A 40 -0.45 2.45 4.23
C LEU A 40 -1.62 2.71 3.30
N PHE A 41 -2.41 1.69 3.00
CA PHE A 41 -3.49 1.80 2.01
C PHE A 41 -4.68 0.88 2.32
N THR A 42 -5.82 1.20 1.71
CA THR A 42 -6.99 0.32 1.63
C THR A 42 -6.89 -0.62 0.43
N ASP A 43 -7.61 -1.73 0.49
CA ASP A 43 -7.70 -2.75 -0.56
C ASP A 43 -8.24 -2.23 -1.90
N GLY A 44 -8.99 -1.13 -1.92
CA GLY A 44 -9.40 -0.43 -3.15
C GLY A 44 -8.24 -0.02 -4.09
N ILE A 45 -6.98 0.01 -3.61
CA ILE A 45 -5.79 0.12 -4.46
C ILE A 45 -5.46 -1.21 -5.13
N THR A 46 -5.42 -2.29 -4.34
CA THR A 46 -4.92 -3.60 -4.77
C THR A 46 -5.95 -4.43 -5.50
N GLU A 47 -7.25 -4.20 -5.28
CA GLU A 47 -8.38 -4.91 -5.93
C GLU A 47 -8.78 -4.27 -7.28
N MET A 48 -8.03 -3.26 -7.73
CA MET A 48 -8.19 -2.78 -9.10
C MET A 48 -7.65 -3.84 -10.06
N PRO A 49 -8.34 -4.13 -11.17
CA PRO A 49 -7.89 -5.16 -12.11
C PRO A 49 -6.60 -4.71 -12.81
N CYS A 50 -5.70 -5.63 -13.15
CA CYS A 50 -4.49 -5.33 -13.92
C CYS A 50 -4.77 -4.93 -15.39
N ARG A 51 -6.00 -5.10 -15.89
CA ARG A 51 -6.41 -4.84 -17.28
C ARG A 51 -7.90 -4.48 -17.37
N ALA A 52 -8.27 -3.75 -18.43
CA ALA A 52 -9.64 -3.28 -18.68
C ALA A 52 -10.69 -4.40 -18.86
N ASP A 53 -10.29 -5.55 -19.40
CA ASP A 53 -11.16 -6.68 -19.73
C ASP A 53 -11.59 -7.52 -18.53
N GLY A 54 -11.14 -7.14 -17.33
CA GLY A 54 -11.24 -7.98 -16.15
C GLY A 54 -10.15 -9.05 -16.18
N GLY A 55 -9.42 -9.17 -15.08
CA GLY A 55 -8.28 -10.06 -14.97
C GLY A 55 -7.89 -10.20 -13.50
N GLU A 56 -6.66 -10.63 -13.25
CA GLU A 56 -6.09 -10.63 -11.90
C GLU A 56 -5.99 -9.20 -11.38
N ASP A 57 -6.28 -9.03 -10.09
CA ASP A 57 -6.13 -7.75 -9.40
C ASP A 57 -4.64 -7.36 -9.36
N ILE A 58 -4.34 -6.07 -9.25
CA ILE A 58 -2.95 -5.57 -9.13
C ILE A 58 -2.23 -6.27 -7.98
N GLY A 59 -2.96 -6.51 -6.88
CA GLY A 59 -2.42 -7.13 -5.69
C GLY A 59 -1.30 -6.33 -5.04
N ILE A 60 -0.80 -6.83 -3.92
CA ILE A 60 0.32 -6.18 -3.22
C ILE A 60 1.62 -6.35 -4.02
N ASP A 61 1.80 -7.47 -4.71
CA ASP A 61 3.06 -7.79 -5.39
C ASP A 61 3.23 -6.91 -6.65
N GLY A 62 2.16 -6.70 -7.43
CA GLY A 62 2.19 -5.76 -8.55
C GLY A 62 2.42 -4.31 -8.12
N LEU A 63 1.92 -3.93 -6.94
CA LEU A 63 2.23 -2.62 -6.35
C LEU A 63 3.71 -2.51 -5.94
N ILE A 64 4.28 -3.55 -5.33
CA ILE A 64 5.71 -3.59 -4.96
C ILE A 64 6.60 -3.52 -6.21
N ASP A 65 6.27 -4.25 -7.27
CA ASP A 65 7.00 -4.23 -8.53
C ASP A 65 6.98 -2.81 -9.12
N TRP A 66 5.81 -2.18 -9.18
CA TRP A 66 5.68 -0.81 -9.68
C TRP A 66 6.52 0.19 -8.87
N LEU A 67 6.48 0.10 -7.53
CA LEU A 67 7.26 0.96 -6.63
C LEU A 67 8.77 0.80 -6.82
N ASN A 68 9.23 -0.42 -7.11
CA ASN A 68 10.64 -0.70 -7.37
C ASN A 68 11.10 -0.17 -8.73
N GLU A 69 10.23 -0.17 -9.73
CA GLU A 69 10.51 0.38 -11.07
C GLU A 69 10.42 1.92 -11.12
N HIS A 70 9.67 2.53 -10.20
CA HIS A 70 9.37 3.96 -10.20
C HIS A 70 9.78 4.63 -8.87
N PRO A 71 11.10 4.71 -8.57
CA PRO A 71 11.55 5.42 -7.38
C PRO A 71 11.19 6.91 -7.48
N ALA A 72 10.69 7.47 -6.38
CA ALA A 72 10.41 8.90 -6.25
C ALA A 72 11.29 9.51 -5.16
N ASP A 73 11.86 10.70 -5.43
CA ASP A 73 12.67 11.42 -4.44
C ASP A 73 11.80 12.09 -3.37
N VAL A 74 10.59 12.53 -3.74
CA VAL A 74 9.64 13.19 -2.85
C VAL A 74 8.49 12.25 -2.49
N LEU A 75 8.13 12.18 -1.21
CA LEU A 75 7.05 11.29 -0.74
C LEU A 75 5.69 11.63 -1.36
N ALA A 76 5.37 12.91 -1.55
CA ALA A 76 4.13 13.33 -2.19
C ALA A 76 4.04 12.83 -3.65
N ASP A 77 5.14 12.87 -4.38
CA ASP A 77 5.21 12.37 -5.76
C ASP A 77 5.04 10.85 -5.79
N LEU A 78 5.54 10.13 -4.78
CA LEU A 78 5.29 8.69 -4.64
C LEU A 78 3.79 8.40 -4.48
N VAL A 79 3.11 9.11 -3.56
CA VAL A 79 1.68 8.92 -3.28
C VAL A 79 0.84 9.23 -4.54
N GLY A 80 1.08 10.36 -5.19
CA GLY A 80 0.41 10.73 -6.43
C GLY A 80 0.72 9.77 -7.59
N GLY A 81 1.98 9.33 -7.68
CA GLY A 81 2.45 8.35 -8.66
C GLY A 81 1.71 7.03 -8.56
N VAL A 82 1.57 6.47 -7.35
CA VAL A 82 0.83 5.23 -7.11
C VAL A 82 -0.62 5.35 -7.57
N THR A 83 -1.34 6.42 -7.19
CA THR A 83 -2.73 6.59 -7.61
C THR A 83 -2.90 6.70 -9.13
N THR A 84 -1.99 7.40 -9.79
CA THR A 84 -1.98 7.55 -11.25
C THR A 84 -1.65 6.22 -11.95
N ALA A 85 -0.70 5.47 -11.39
CA ALA A 85 -0.30 4.18 -11.91
C ALA A 85 -1.42 3.15 -11.83
N VAL A 86 -2.13 3.05 -10.69
CA VAL A 86 -3.24 2.10 -10.52
C VAL A 86 -4.34 2.35 -11.56
N LEU A 87 -4.71 3.60 -11.82
CA LEU A 87 -5.68 3.94 -12.87
C LEU A 87 -5.16 3.58 -14.26
N SER A 88 -3.89 3.85 -14.53
CA SER A 88 -3.24 3.56 -15.82
C SER A 88 -3.12 2.05 -16.10
N LEU A 89 -2.67 1.28 -15.11
CA LEU A 89 -2.53 -0.18 -15.17
C LEU A 89 -3.91 -0.84 -15.36
N SER A 90 -4.90 -0.42 -14.57
CA SER A 90 -6.26 -0.92 -14.70
C SER A 90 -6.99 -0.46 -15.96
N LYS A 91 -6.41 0.49 -16.70
CA LYS A 91 -7.04 1.17 -17.85
C LYS A 91 -8.43 1.71 -17.49
N SER A 92 -8.60 2.11 -16.24
CA SER A 92 -9.83 2.69 -15.71
C SER A 92 -9.70 4.20 -15.58
N MET A 93 -10.81 4.91 -15.67
CA MET A 93 -10.87 6.36 -15.40
C MET A 93 -11.27 6.69 -13.97
N ALA A 94 -11.66 5.68 -13.19
CA ALA A 94 -12.09 5.83 -11.80
C ALA A 94 -11.80 4.56 -11.00
N PHE A 95 -11.68 4.72 -9.68
CA PHE A 95 -11.65 3.59 -8.75
C PHE A 95 -13.03 2.96 -8.61
N LYS A 96 -13.06 1.64 -8.41
CA LYS A 96 -14.30 0.89 -8.20
C LYS A 96 -14.74 0.86 -6.73
N ASP A 97 -13.81 1.16 -5.82
CA ASP A 97 -13.98 1.18 -4.38
C ASP A 97 -13.31 2.41 -3.76
N ASP A 98 -13.57 2.66 -2.48
CA ASP A 98 -12.95 3.75 -1.72
C ASP A 98 -11.44 3.56 -1.58
N VAL A 99 -10.69 4.59 -1.95
CA VAL A 99 -9.23 4.59 -1.90
C VAL A 99 -8.72 5.55 -0.84
N CYS A 100 -7.88 5.04 0.05
CA CYS A 100 -7.07 5.82 0.95
C CYS A 100 -5.60 5.39 0.82
N LEU A 101 -4.70 6.36 0.75
CA LEU A 101 -3.26 6.14 0.68
C LEU A 101 -2.57 7.16 1.59
N VAL A 102 -1.74 6.66 2.50
CA VAL A 102 -0.95 7.48 3.42
C VAL A 102 0.53 7.11 3.26
N GLY A 103 1.32 8.09 2.88
CA GLY A 103 2.78 8.00 2.90
C GLY A 103 3.32 8.55 4.22
N VAL A 104 4.28 7.85 4.81
CA VAL A 104 5.05 8.31 5.97
C VAL A 104 6.53 8.18 5.64
N GLU A 105 7.32 9.22 5.90
CA GLU A 105 8.78 9.15 5.85
C GLU A 105 9.31 9.29 7.27
N PHE A 106 10.15 8.35 7.69
CA PHE A 106 10.80 8.41 8.98
C PHE A 106 12.09 9.20 8.83
N GLU A 107 12.15 10.36 9.46
CA GLU A 107 13.37 11.17 9.53
C GLU A 107 13.96 11.11 10.94
N GLU A 108 15.27 11.30 11.02
CA GLU A 108 15.91 11.49 12.31
C GLU A 108 15.43 12.83 12.88
N CYS A 109 14.94 12.84 14.12
CA CYS A 109 14.61 14.08 14.78
C CYS A 109 15.93 14.78 15.08
N GLY A 110 16.25 15.84 14.35
CA GLY A 110 17.44 16.66 14.61
C GLY A 110 17.44 17.16 16.06
N GLU A 111 18.64 17.25 16.66
CA GLU A 111 18.84 17.88 17.97
C GLU A 111 18.43 19.36 18.00
#